data_AF-A0A9D6QVJ4-F1
#
_entry.id   AF-A0A9D6QVJ4-F1
#
_cell.length_a   1.000
_cell.length_b   1.000
_cell.length_c   1.000
_cell.angle_alpha   90.00
_cell.angle_beta   90.00
_cell.angle_gamma   90.00
#
_symmetry.space_group_name_H-M   'P 1'
#
loop_
_entity.id
_entity.type
_entity.pdbx_description
1 polymer ?
#
loop_
_entity_poly.entity_id
_entity_poly.type
_entity_poly.pdbx_seq_one_letter_code
_entity_poly.pdbx_strand_id
1 'polypeptide(L)'
;MSILDVLIPALQERFPNRGMRIKQPGEADIVFPAAHPEFGDLIIYDEGEEITIMVGNFTHFHVGHETKSDAAVEITKHAIKYLDDLFADRIVLWNGLLGFGLGHRPRDDRDKAGSTFFRRKFVWSGPLPRYK
;
A
#
# COMPACT_ATOMS: atom_id res chain seq x y z
N MET A 1 -17.86 -4.84 -15.68
CA MET A 1 -16.62 -5.40 -15.13
C MET A 1 -16.19 -4.47 -14.03
N SER A 2 -16.13 -4.98 -12.80
CA SER A 2 -15.65 -4.23 -11.63
C SER A 2 -14.13 -4.12 -11.64
N ILE A 3 -13.56 -3.28 -10.78
CA ILE A 3 -12.11 -3.24 -10.58
C ILE A 3 -11.65 -4.57 -9.97
N LEU A 4 -12.41 -5.13 -9.02
CA LEU A 4 -12.11 -6.41 -8.37
C LEU A 4 -12.07 -7.60 -9.33
N ASP A 5 -12.90 -7.60 -10.39
CA ASP A 5 -12.91 -8.65 -11.42
C ASP A 5 -11.54 -8.79 -12.10
N VAL A 6 -10.78 -7.70 -12.19
CA VAL A 6 -9.44 -7.64 -12.81
C VAL A 6 -8.34 -7.73 -11.76
N LEU A 7 -8.51 -7.02 -10.64
CA LEU A 7 -7.50 -6.89 -9.60
C LEU A 7 -7.26 -8.21 -8.86
N ILE A 8 -8.32 -8.93 -8.48
CA ILE A 8 -8.18 -10.16 -7.67
C ILE A 8 -7.35 -11.23 -8.40
N PRO A 9 -7.66 -11.62 -9.66
CA PRO A 9 -6.85 -12.61 -10.37
C PRO A 9 -5.39 -12.17 -10.50
N ALA A 10 -5.15 -10.89 -10.81
CA ALA A 10 -3.81 -10.37 -11.01
C ALA A 10 -2.99 -10.34 -9.70
N LEU A 11 -3.63 -10.06 -8.55
CA LEU A 11 -2.99 -10.16 -7.24
C LEU A 11 -2.70 -11.61 -6.85
N GLN A 12 -3.59 -12.55 -7.14
CA GLN A 12 -3.38 -13.98 -6.88
C GLN A 12 -2.20 -14.52 -7.69
N GLU A 13 -2.10 -14.13 -8.97
CA GLU A 13 -1.00 -14.52 -9.84
C GLU A 13 0.32 -13.90 -9.38
N ARG A 14 0.32 -12.61 -9.04
CA ARG A 14 1.55 -11.88 -8.69
C ARG A 14 2.06 -12.20 -7.28
N PHE A 15 1.16 -12.47 -6.33
CA PHE A 15 1.49 -12.61 -4.90
C PHE A 15 0.93 -13.91 -4.26
N PRO A 16 1.14 -15.09 -4.86
CA PRO A 16 0.45 -16.33 -4.48
C PRO A 16 0.73 -16.78 -3.04
N ASN A 17 1.91 -16.44 -2.49
CA ASN A 17 2.37 -16.93 -1.18
C ASN A 17 2.34 -15.86 -0.08
N ARG A 18 1.54 -14.80 -0.25
CA ARG A 18 1.46 -13.69 0.71
C ARG A 18 0.26 -13.76 1.66
N GLY A 19 -0.51 -14.85 1.61
CA GLY A 19 -1.64 -15.09 2.50
C GLY A 19 -2.81 -14.14 2.27
N MET A 20 -2.98 -13.67 1.02
CA MET A 20 -4.07 -12.79 0.61
C MET A 20 -5.43 -13.39 0.99
N ARG A 21 -6.32 -12.56 1.55
CA ARG A 21 -7.69 -12.92 1.91
C ARG A 21 -8.65 -11.97 1.22
N ILE A 22 -9.72 -12.51 0.65
CA ILE A 22 -10.81 -11.73 0.06
C ILE A 22 -11.96 -11.80 1.07
N LYS A 23 -12.49 -10.66 1.50
CA LYS A 23 -13.62 -10.64 2.44
C LYS A 23 -14.94 -10.42 1.70
N GLN A 24 -16.03 -10.59 2.43
CA GLN A 24 -17.38 -10.45 1.87
C GLN A 24 -17.76 -8.97 1.67
N PRO A 25 -18.73 -8.68 0.79
CA PRO A 25 -19.23 -7.32 0.58
C PRO A 25 -19.65 -6.64 1.89
N GLY A 26 -19.19 -5.40 2.11
CA GLY A 26 -19.44 -4.63 3.33
C GLY A 26 -18.29 -4.64 4.36
N GLU A 27 -17.23 -5.42 4.10
CA GLU A 27 -15.92 -5.31 4.77
C GLU A 27 -14.84 -4.89 3.75
N ALA A 28 -13.61 -4.75 4.22
CA ALA A 28 -12.40 -4.63 3.40
C ALA A 28 -12.29 -5.69 2.30
N ASP A 29 -12.27 -5.30 1.03
CA ASP A 29 -12.36 -6.25 -0.09
C ASP A 29 -11.18 -7.21 -0.16
N ILE A 30 -9.96 -6.72 0.06
CA ILE A 30 -8.73 -7.53 -0.02
C ILE A 30 -7.80 -7.20 1.14
N VAL A 31 -7.26 -8.23 1.79
CA VAL A 31 -6.34 -8.10 2.92
C VAL A 31 -5.08 -8.90 2.68
N PHE A 32 -3.92 -8.26 2.85
CA PHE A 32 -2.63 -8.92 2.99
C PHE A 32 -2.15 -8.82 4.45
N PRO A 33 -1.91 -9.95 5.12
CA PRO A 33 -1.45 -9.94 6.51
C PRO A 33 -0.08 -9.25 6.62
N ALA A 34 0.10 -8.51 7.70
CA ALA A 34 1.33 -7.81 8.00
C ALA A 34 2.55 -8.75 8.00
N ALA A 35 3.64 -8.35 7.36
CA ALA A 35 4.94 -9.03 7.55
C ALA A 35 5.57 -8.71 8.91
N HIS A 36 5.21 -7.58 9.51
CA HIS A 36 5.66 -7.18 10.83
C HIS A 36 4.49 -6.60 11.66
N PRO A 37 4.30 -6.99 12.93
CA PRO A 37 3.15 -6.54 13.73
C PRO A 37 3.04 -5.01 13.86
N GLU A 38 4.16 -4.31 14.00
CA GLU A 38 4.17 -2.84 14.06
C GLU A 38 3.84 -2.16 12.72
N PHE A 39 3.95 -2.88 11.60
CA PHE A 39 3.56 -2.35 10.30
C PHE A 39 2.04 -2.30 10.17
N GLY A 40 1.35 -3.38 10.55
CA GLY A 40 -0.10 -3.55 10.36
C GLY A 40 -0.47 -4.23 9.03
N ASP A 41 -1.71 -4.66 8.89
CA ASP A 41 -2.17 -5.31 7.65
C ASP A 41 -2.28 -4.30 6.51
N LEU A 42 -2.11 -4.76 5.27
CA LEU A 42 -2.47 -3.99 4.09
C LEU A 42 -3.90 -4.34 3.69
N ILE A 43 -4.71 -3.31 3.45
CA ILE A 43 -6.13 -3.44 3.16
C ILE A 43 -6.45 -2.66 1.89
N ILE A 44 -7.20 -3.26 0.96
CA ILE A 44 -7.67 -2.61 -0.27
C ILE A 44 -9.20 -2.53 -0.21
N TYR A 45 -9.73 -1.34 -0.47
CA TYR A 45 -11.15 -1.07 -0.67
C TYR A 45 -11.41 -0.72 -2.14
N ASP A 46 -12.46 -1.29 -2.72
CA ASP A 46 -13.04 -0.86 -4.00
C ASP A 46 -14.10 0.22 -3.74
N GLU A 47 -13.84 1.42 -4.23
CA GLU A 47 -14.74 2.58 -4.12
C GLU A 47 -15.52 2.80 -5.44
N GLY A 48 -15.49 1.82 -6.35
CA GLY A 48 -16.22 1.78 -7.61
C GLY A 48 -15.47 2.41 -8.79
N GLU A 49 -14.99 3.65 -8.64
CA GLU A 49 -14.19 4.35 -9.66
C GLU A 49 -12.69 4.36 -9.34
N GLU A 50 -12.32 4.09 -8.09
CA GLU A 50 -10.95 3.98 -7.62
C GLU A 50 -10.81 2.90 -6.55
N ILE A 51 -9.57 2.57 -6.20
CA ILE A 51 -9.29 1.76 -5.01
C ILE A 51 -8.51 2.58 -3.99
N THR A 52 -8.82 2.34 -2.72
CA THR A 52 -8.05 2.85 -1.58
C THR A 52 -7.20 1.74 -0.99
N ILE A 53 -5.88 1.88 -1.01
CA ILE A 53 -4.94 0.97 -0.36
C ILE A 53 -4.55 1.55 0.99
N MET A 54 -5.07 1.01 2.09
CA MET A 54 -4.57 1.28 3.44
C MET A 54 -3.27 0.52 3.66
N VAL A 55 -2.20 1.25 3.94
CA VAL A 55 -0.85 0.72 4.09
C VAL A 55 -0.51 0.65 5.58
N GLY A 56 -0.85 -0.50 6.18
CA GLY A 56 -0.58 -0.75 7.58
C GLY A 56 -1.21 0.30 8.49
N ASN A 57 -0.46 0.68 9.51
CA ASN A 57 -0.84 1.71 10.48
C ASN A 57 -0.36 3.11 10.07
N PHE A 58 -0.07 3.34 8.77
CA PHE A 58 0.64 4.54 8.32
C PHE A 58 -0.20 5.50 7.51
N THR A 59 -0.64 5.09 6.33
CA THR A 59 -1.26 5.98 5.35
C THR A 59 -2.21 5.18 4.49
N HIS A 60 -2.94 5.88 3.65
CA HIS A 60 -3.60 5.28 2.50
C HIS A 60 -2.99 5.83 1.19
N PHE A 61 -3.25 5.12 0.09
CA PHE A 61 -2.90 5.51 -1.26
C PHE A 61 -4.10 5.25 -2.17
N HIS A 62 -4.53 6.29 -2.88
CA HIS A 62 -5.62 6.23 -3.84
C HIS A 62 -5.10 5.87 -5.22
N VAL A 63 -5.73 4.91 -5.88
CA VAL A 63 -5.43 4.51 -7.26
C VAL A 63 -6.70 4.62 -8.08
N GLY A 64 -6.82 5.75 -8.79
CA GLY A 64 -7.89 6.01 -9.74
C GLY A 64 -7.37 6.13 -11.18
N HIS A 65 -8.30 6.37 -12.11
CA HIS A 65 -7.99 6.72 -13.49
C HIS A 65 -8.95 7.78 -14.03
N GLU A 66 -8.43 8.78 -14.74
CA GLU A 66 -9.25 9.91 -15.22
C GLU A 66 -10.18 9.54 -16.38
N THR A 67 -9.86 8.48 -17.13
CA THR A 67 -10.65 8.06 -18.31
C THR A 67 -11.36 6.74 -18.06
N LYS A 68 -12.59 6.59 -18.59
CA LYS A 68 -13.44 5.43 -18.29
C LYS A 68 -13.11 4.19 -19.13
N SER A 69 -12.47 4.33 -20.29
CA SER A 69 -12.03 3.16 -21.07
C SER A 69 -10.84 2.52 -20.38
N ASP A 70 -10.92 1.22 -20.10
CA ASP A 70 -9.86 0.41 -19.48
C ASP A 70 -9.41 0.82 -18.06
N ALA A 71 -10.21 1.64 -17.35
CA ALA A 71 -9.90 2.11 -15.99
C ALA A 71 -9.51 0.97 -15.03
N ALA A 72 -10.26 -0.13 -15.01
CA ALA A 72 -9.98 -1.27 -14.14
C ALA A 72 -8.60 -1.92 -14.42
N VAL A 73 -8.17 -1.95 -15.69
CA VAL A 73 -6.86 -2.52 -16.08
C VAL A 73 -5.73 -1.59 -15.65
N GLU A 74 -5.85 -0.29 -15.89
CA GLU A 74 -4.82 0.68 -15.51
C GLU A 74 -4.71 0.83 -13.98
N ILE A 75 -5.84 0.87 -13.28
CA ILE A 75 -5.88 0.84 -11.81
C ILE A 75 -5.18 -0.43 -11.30
N THR A 76 -5.47 -1.59 -11.89
CA THR A 76 -4.83 -2.86 -11.51
C THR A 76 -3.31 -2.81 -11.72
N LYS A 77 -2.83 -2.29 -12.86
CA LYS A 77 -1.39 -2.15 -13.14
C LYS A 77 -0.70 -1.25 -12.12
N HIS A 78 -1.29 -0.11 -11.81
CA HIS A 78 -0.74 0.83 -10.83
C HIS A 78 -0.74 0.25 -9.42
N ALA A 79 -1.81 -0.45 -9.03
CA ALA A 79 -1.91 -1.15 -7.75
C ALA A 79 -0.80 -2.22 -7.63
N ILE A 80 -0.62 -3.05 -8.65
CA ILE A 80 0.41 -4.10 -8.66
C ILE A 80 1.81 -3.48 -8.56
N LYS A 81 2.09 -2.43 -9.32
CA LYS A 81 3.39 -1.76 -9.25
C LYS A 81 3.65 -1.21 -7.84
N TYR A 82 2.67 -0.55 -7.24
CA TYR A 82 2.79 -0.02 -5.89
C TYR A 82 3.07 -1.13 -4.87
N LEU A 83 2.31 -2.22 -4.95
CA LEU A 83 2.46 -3.38 -4.06
C LEU A 83 3.79 -4.09 -4.27
N ASP A 84 4.30 -4.21 -5.50
CA ASP A 84 5.63 -4.75 -5.79
C ASP A 84 6.72 -3.95 -5.09
N ASP A 85 6.68 -2.62 -5.21
CA ASP A 85 7.66 -1.74 -4.58
C ASP A 85 7.52 -1.77 -3.05
N LEU A 86 6.30 -1.80 -2.51
CA LEU A 86 6.04 -1.93 -1.09
C LEU A 86 6.60 -3.25 -0.52
N PHE A 87 6.19 -4.36 -1.11
CA PHE A 87 6.52 -5.72 -0.67
C PHE A 87 7.97 -6.12 -0.86
N ALA A 88 8.73 -5.36 -1.66
CA ALA A 88 10.18 -5.46 -1.83
C ALA A 88 10.96 -4.47 -0.95
N ASP A 89 10.31 -3.85 0.05
CA ASP A 89 10.90 -2.85 0.94
C ASP A 89 11.52 -1.65 0.22
N ARG A 90 10.96 -1.26 -0.93
CA ARG A 90 11.39 -0.08 -1.71
C ARG A 90 10.59 1.16 -1.41
N ILE A 91 9.56 1.06 -0.57
CA ILE A 91 8.79 2.19 -0.08
C ILE A 91 9.07 2.37 1.41
N VAL A 92 9.54 3.55 1.78
CA VAL A 92 9.74 3.95 3.18
C VAL A 92 8.51 4.70 3.64
N LEU A 93 7.96 4.27 4.77
CA LEU A 93 6.81 4.89 5.45
C LEU A 93 7.23 5.48 6.78
N TRP A 94 6.50 6.49 7.24
CA TRP A 94 6.65 7.02 8.60
C TRP A 94 5.31 7.51 9.12
N ASN A 95 5.18 7.44 10.43
CA ASN A 95 4.11 8.11 11.15
C ASN A 95 4.53 9.49 11.61
N GLY A 96 3.55 10.38 11.54
CA GLY A 96 3.56 11.68 12.18
C GLY A 96 3.44 11.55 13.69
N LEU A 97 3.95 12.54 14.42
CA LEU A 97 3.56 12.69 15.82
C LEU A 97 2.08 13.13 15.84
N LEU A 98 1.23 12.46 16.63
CA LEU A 98 -0.21 12.78 16.75
C LEU A 98 -0.99 12.72 15.42
N GLY A 99 -0.59 11.85 14.49
CA GLY A 99 -1.27 11.69 13.19
C GLY A 99 -0.91 12.75 12.13
N PHE A 100 -0.06 13.74 12.47
CA PHE A 100 0.33 14.81 11.55
C PHE A 100 1.64 14.51 10.81
N GLY A 101 1.57 14.47 9.48
CA GLY A 101 2.74 14.25 8.61
C GLY A 101 2.98 12.79 8.26
N LEU A 102 1.91 12.03 7.99
CA LEU A 102 2.01 10.72 7.37
C LEU A 102 2.63 10.85 5.98
N GLY A 103 3.31 9.81 5.53
CA GLY A 103 3.83 9.80 4.18
C GLY A 103 4.60 8.55 3.84
N HIS A 104 4.79 8.38 2.55
CA HIS A 104 5.69 7.39 2.00
C HIS A 104 6.59 8.03 0.93
N ARG A 105 7.70 7.37 0.63
CA ARG A 105 8.56 7.73 -0.51
C ARG A 105 9.32 6.50 -1.02
N PRO A 106 9.84 6.52 -2.25
CA PRO A 106 10.86 5.58 -2.70
C PRO A 106 12.05 5.54 -1.73
N ARG A 107 12.59 4.35 -1.46
CA ARG A 107 13.64 4.16 -0.45
C ARG A 107 14.98 4.78 -0.84
N ASP A 108 15.27 4.80 -2.14
CA ASP A 108 16.44 5.41 -2.75
C ASP A 108 16.42 6.94 -2.76
N ASP A 109 15.24 7.56 -2.61
CA ASP A 109 15.16 9.00 -2.40
C ASP A 109 15.89 9.41 -1.12
N ARG A 110 16.62 10.53 -1.17
CA ARG A 110 17.23 11.09 0.03
C ARG A 110 16.16 11.76 0.88
N ASP A 111 16.34 11.74 2.20
CA ASP A 111 15.52 12.60 3.04
C ASP A 111 15.76 14.06 2.63
N LYS A 112 14.67 14.78 2.36
CA LYS A 112 14.75 16.24 2.34
C LYS A 112 15.19 16.68 3.74
N ALA A 113 16.28 17.44 3.81
CA ALA A 113 16.81 17.94 5.07
C ALA A 113 15.67 18.64 5.86
N GLY A 114 15.39 18.14 7.07
CA GLY A 114 14.56 18.84 8.05
C GLY A 114 13.17 18.25 8.39
N SER A 115 12.52 17.41 7.56
CA SER A 115 11.10 17.04 7.83
C SER A 115 10.83 15.63 8.36
N THR A 116 11.74 14.67 8.17
CA THR A 116 11.50 13.26 8.55
C THR A 116 12.64 12.58 9.32
N PHE A 117 13.75 13.29 9.56
CA PHE A 117 14.97 12.71 10.13
C PHE A 117 14.75 12.09 11.53
N PHE A 118 13.92 12.72 12.36
CA PHE A 118 13.61 12.24 13.71
C PHE A 118 12.47 11.22 13.78
N ARG A 119 11.83 10.92 12.63
CA ARG A 119 10.67 10.01 12.61
C ARG A 119 11.13 8.58 12.53
N ARG A 120 10.45 7.70 13.26
CA ARG A 120 10.62 6.26 13.10
C ARG A 120 10.09 5.88 11.71
N LYS A 121 10.94 5.20 10.96
CA LYS A 121 10.65 4.79 9.59
C LYS A 121 10.45 3.29 9.51
N PHE A 122 9.65 2.88 8.55
CA PHE A 122 9.28 1.50 8.32
C PHE A 122 9.39 1.20 6.83
N VAL A 123 9.68 -0.05 6.54
CA VAL A 123 9.41 -0.70 5.26
C VAL A 123 8.47 -1.87 5.55
N TRP A 124 7.98 -2.58 4.53
CA TRP A 124 7.05 -3.69 4.71
C TRP A 124 7.53 -4.74 5.73
N SER A 125 8.83 -5.08 5.69
CA SER A 125 9.44 -6.04 6.60
C SER A 125 9.59 -5.55 8.05
N GLY A 126 9.28 -4.28 8.35
CA GLY A 126 9.32 -3.72 9.70
C GLY A 126 10.13 -2.42 9.84
N PRO A 127 10.53 -2.06 11.06
CA PRO A 127 11.17 -0.78 11.34
C PRO A 127 12.59 -0.71 10.75
N LEU A 128 12.93 0.44 10.17
CA LEU A 128 14.31 0.74 9.78
C LEU A 128 15.15 1.11 11.02
N PRO A 129 16.46 0.79 11.02
CA PRO A 129 17.37 1.22 12.08
C PRO A 129 17.33 2.74 12.26
N ARG A 130 17.37 3.21 13.52
CA ARG A 130 17.66 4.62 13.78
C ARG A 130 19.11 4.86 13.38
N TYR A 131 19.36 5.89 12.57
CA TYR A 131 20.72 6.35 12.30
C TYR A 131 21.40 6.65 13.66
N LYS A 132 22.60 6.09 13.86
CA LYS A 132 23.48 6.42 14.99
C LYS A 132 24.16 7.75 14.74
#